data_AF-A0A9P6NK59-F1
#
_entry.id   AF-A0A9P6NK59-F1
#
_cell.length_a   1.000
_cell.length_b   1.000
_cell.length_c   1.000
_cell.angle_alpha   90.00
_cell.angle_beta   90.00
_cell.angle_gamma   90.00
#
_symmetry.space_group_name_H-M   'P 1'
#
loop_
_entity.id
_entity.type
_entity.pdbx_description
1 polymer ?
#
loop_
_entity_poly.entity_id
_entity_poly.type
_entity_poly.pdbx_seq_one_letter_code
_entity_poly.pdbx_strand_id
1 'polypeptide(L)'
;QLQLIEGLLNVQHNCHDAGCSLEATKGMYVECTLTLNKTNQLVHKKTNSYILNSAALYSGELHQHWADLHLPSVTAGQWRSTIRDGLIHW
;
A
#
# COMPACT_ATOMS: atom_id res chain seq x y z
N GLN A 1 -12.21 10.74 -25.86
CA GLN A 1 -11.05 9.82 -25.76
C GLN A 1 -11.27 8.95 -24.54
N LEU A 2 -11.26 7.63 -24.70
CA LEU A 2 -11.28 6.71 -23.57
C LEU A 2 -9.86 6.66 -22.98
N GLN A 3 -9.71 6.95 -21.68
CA GLN A 3 -8.44 6.73 -20.98
C GLN A 3 -8.24 5.22 -20.83
N LEU A 4 -7.17 4.70 -21.41
CA LEU A 4 -6.75 3.31 -21.16
C LEU A 4 -6.08 3.26 -19.79
N ILE A 5 -6.49 2.33 -18.94
CA ILE A 5 -5.85 2.06 -17.65
C ILE A 5 -4.74 1.03 -17.89
N GLU A 6 -3.49 1.41 -17.66
CA GLU A 6 -2.32 0.54 -17.86
C GLU A 6 -2.11 -0.46 -16.70
N GLY A 7 -2.59 -0.11 -15.51
CA GLY A 7 -2.49 -0.97 -14.33
C GLY A 7 -2.92 -0.26 -13.06
N LEU A 8 -2.74 -0.95 -11.93
CA LEU A 8 -3.06 -0.43 -10.60
C LEU A 8 -1.77 -0.29 -9.80
N LEU A 9 -1.61 0.84 -9.11
CA LEU A 9 -0.54 1.06 -8.15
C LEU A 9 -1.08 0.99 -6.72
N ASN A 10 -0.33 0.31 -5.86
CA ASN A 10 -0.57 0.24 -4.44
C ASN A 10 0.17 1.39 -3.75
N VAL A 11 -0.57 2.45 -3.43
CA VAL A 11 -0.05 3.61 -2.72
C VAL A 11 -0.80 3.82 -1.41
N GLN A 12 -0.07 4.19 -0.36
CA GLN A 12 -0.63 4.64 0.92
C GLN A 12 -0.24 6.10 1.14
N HIS A 13 -1.12 6.87 1.80
CA HIS A 13 -0.80 8.25 2.15
C HIS A 13 0.37 8.29 3.15
N ASN A 14 1.39 9.10 2.88
CA ASN A 14 2.52 9.28 3.79
C ASN A 14 2.11 10.20 4.94
N CYS A 15 1.40 9.63 5.90
CA CYS A 15 0.79 10.37 6.99
C CYS A 15 1.81 11.02 7.93
N HIS A 16 3.00 10.43 8.02
CA HIS A 16 4.09 10.94 8.84
C HIS A 16 4.61 12.26 8.27
N ASP A 17 5.08 12.26 7.02
CA ASP A 17 5.64 13.46 6.40
C ASP A 17 4.57 14.50 6.07
N ALA A 18 3.34 14.06 5.77
CA ALA A 18 2.21 14.97 5.61
C ALA A 18 1.81 15.64 6.93
N GLY A 19 2.23 15.12 8.09
CA GLY A 19 1.85 15.61 9.41
C GLY A 19 0.35 15.46 9.68
N CYS A 20 -0.22 14.32 9.34
CA CYS A 20 -1.61 13.97 9.66
C CYS A 20 -1.80 13.89 11.19
N SER A 21 -2.98 14.29 11.67
CA SER A 21 -3.30 14.32 13.10
C SER A 21 -4.11 13.10 13.52
N LEU A 22 -3.91 12.67 14.76
CA LEU A 22 -4.88 11.82 15.45
C LEU A 22 -5.85 12.72 16.20
N GLU A 23 -7.12 12.65 15.85
CA GLU A 23 -8.18 13.42 16.51
C GLU A 23 -9.19 12.46 17.11
N ALA A 24 -9.84 12.86 18.21
CA ALA A 24 -10.90 12.05 18.80
C ALA A 24 -12.09 11.96 17.82
N THR A 25 -12.66 10.76 17.65
CA THR A 25 -13.87 10.57 16.86
C THR A 25 -14.99 11.46 17.39
N LYS A 26 -15.85 11.91 16.49
CA LYS A 26 -17.10 12.55 16.88
C LYS A 26 -18.00 11.48 17.48
N GLY A 27 -18.91 11.90 18.39
CA GLY A 27 -19.95 11.00 18.86
C GLY A 27 -20.70 10.42 17.67
N MET A 28 -20.83 9.10 17.64
CA MET A 28 -21.47 8.37 16.54
C MET A 28 -22.69 7.63 17.06
N TYR A 29 -23.71 7.52 16.23
CA TYR A 29 -24.85 6.67 16.55
C TYR A 29 -24.50 5.23 16.16
N VAL A 30 -24.52 4.34 17.16
CA VAL A 30 -24.43 2.89 16.95
C VAL A 30 -25.77 2.32 17.39
N GLU A 31 -26.45 1.60 16.50
CA GLU A 31 -27.76 0.99 16.80
C GLU A 31 -28.78 2.02 17.34
N CYS A 32 -28.85 3.20 16.72
CA CYS A 32 -29.70 4.33 17.13
C CYS A 32 -29.38 4.92 18.51
N THR A 33 -28.34 4.45 19.19
CA THR A 33 -27.87 4.99 20.48
C THR A 33 -26.66 5.89 20.26
N LEU A 34 -26.70 7.11 20.80
CA LEU A 34 -25.55 8.01 20.74
C LEU A 34 -24.41 7.45 21.59
N THR A 35 -23.32 7.06 20.94
CA THR A 35 -22.09 6.64 21.61
C THR A 35 -21.17 7.84 21.78
N LEU A 36 -20.80 8.12 23.02
CA LEU A 36 -19.83 9.17 23.39
C LEU A 36 -18.42 8.63 23.59
N ASN A 37 -18.23 7.31 23.44
CA ASN A 37 -16.91 6.68 23.48
C ASN A 37 -16.12 7.14 22.26
N LYS A 38 -15.24 8.12 22.50
CA LYS A 38 -14.35 8.64 21.46
C LYS A 38 -13.12 7.76 21.38
N THR A 39 -12.78 7.36 20.17
CA THR A 39 -11.52 6.69 19.82
C THR A 39 -10.68 7.64 18.98
N ASN A 40 -9.37 7.44 18.91
CA ASN A 40 -8.56 8.26 18.02
C ASN A 40 -8.80 7.83 16.56
N GLN A 41 -9.07 8.79 15.69
CA GLN A 41 -9.14 8.64 14.23
C GLN A 41 -8.00 9.42 13.58
N LEU A 42 -7.45 8.87 12.49
CA LEU A 42 -6.46 9.55 11.68
C LEU A 42 -7.16 10.55 10.74
N VAL A 43 -6.76 11.82 10.82
CA VAL A 43 -7.24 12.89 9.95
C VAL A 43 -6.16 13.21 8.93
N HIS A 44 -6.42 12.83 7.68
CA HIS A 44 -5.49 13.06 6.58
C HIS A 44 -5.48 14.53 6.17
N LYS A 45 -4.28 15.11 6.08
CA LYS A 45 -4.10 16.39 5.39
C LYS A 45 -4.16 16.18 3.88
N LYS A 46 -4.70 17.17 3.17
CA LYS A 46 -4.75 17.18 1.69
C LYS A 46 -3.36 17.47 1.12
N THR A 47 -2.51 16.45 1.09
CA THR A 47 -1.16 16.52 0.53
C THR A 47 -0.98 15.42 -0.51
N ASN A 48 -0.14 15.68 -1.51
CA ASN A 48 0.21 14.69 -2.54
C ASN A 48 1.47 13.90 -2.13
N SER A 49 1.54 13.46 -0.88
CA SER A 49 2.66 12.67 -0.36
C SER A 49 2.20 11.24 -0.13
N TYR A 50 2.79 10.29 -0.86
CA TYR A 50 2.40 8.89 -0.87
C TYR A 50 3.63 7.98 -0.80
N ILE A 51 3.45 6.83 -0.19
CA ILE A 51 4.41 5.73 -0.17
C ILE A 51 3.91 4.69 -1.17
N LEU A 52 4.76 4.33 -2.12
CA LEU A 52 4.50 3.29 -3.11
C LEU A 52 4.98 1.94 -2.58
N ASN A 53 4.12 0.91 -2.59
CA ASN A 53 4.56 -0.46 -2.36
C ASN A 53 5.19 -1.04 -3.64
N SER A 54 6.50 -0.87 -3.79
CA SER A 54 7.23 -1.30 -4.97
C SER A 54 7.31 -2.82 -5.17
N ALA A 55 7.05 -3.60 -4.11
CA ALA A 55 7.07 -5.05 -4.10
C ALA A 55 5.66 -5.66 -4.14
N ALA A 56 4.66 -4.91 -4.61
CA ALA A 56 3.32 -5.44 -4.78
C ALA A 56 3.32 -6.65 -5.75
N LEU A 57 2.57 -7.69 -5.38
CA LEU A 57 2.52 -8.95 -6.15
C LEU A 57 1.77 -8.82 -7.48
N TYR A 58 0.94 -7.79 -7.64
CA TYR A 58 0.26 -7.48 -8.89
C TYR A 58 0.92 -6.29 -9.57
N SER A 59 0.90 -6.26 -10.91
CA SER A 59 1.51 -5.18 -11.70
C SER A 59 2.95 -4.86 -11.25
N GLY A 60 3.75 -5.88 -10.90
CA GLY A 60 5.04 -5.71 -10.25
C GLY A 60 6.02 -4.86 -11.07
N GLU A 61 6.06 -5.07 -12.39
CA GLU A 61 6.86 -4.25 -13.30
C GLU A 61 6.47 -2.77 -13.26
N LEU A 62 5.17 -2.47 -13.20
CA LEU A 62 4.66 -1.10 -13.10
C LEU A 62 5.07 -0.44 -11.77
N HIS A 63 4.95 -1.18 -10.66
CA HIS A 63 5.38 -0.69 -9.33
C HIS A 63 6.89 -0.45 -9.27
N GLN A 64 7.69 -1.34 -9.85
CA GLN A 64 9.14 -1.19 -9.91
C GLN A 64 9.54 -0.01 -10.79
N HIS A 65 8.90 0.15 -11.95
CA HIS A 65 9.13 1.28 -12.84
C HIS A 65 8.84 2.62 -12.16
N TRP A 66 7.69 2.75 -11.51
CA TRP A 66 7.32 3.97 -10.78
C TRP A 66 8.21 4.25 -9.56
N ALA A 67 8.77 3.21 -8.95
CA ALA A 67 9.74 3.31 -7.86
C ALA A 67 11.17 3.58 -8.34
N ASP A 68 11.40 3.69 -9.65
CA ASP A 68 12.74 3.77 -10.28
C ASP A 68 13.66 2.59 -9.87
N LEU A 69 13.05 1.43 -9.59
CA LEU A 69 13.74 0.22 -9.19
C LEU A 69 14.13 -0.62 -10.39
N HIS A 70 15.43 -0.69 -10.62
CA HIS A 70 16.03 -1.51 -11.66
C HIS A 70 16.41 -2.89 -11.12
N LEU A 71 15.41 -3.76 -10.99
CA LEU A 71 15.65 -5.14 -10.57
C LEU A 71 16.02 -6.02 -11.76
N PRO A 72 17.06 -6.87 -11.65
CA PRO A 72 17.39 -7.81 -12.71
C PRO A 72 16.26 -8.84 -12.85
N SER A 73 15.92 -9.20 -14.09
CA SER A 73 14.94 -10.25 -14.35
C SER A 73 15.44 -11.58 -13.76
N VAL A 74 14.57 -12.25 -13.00
CA VAL A 74 14.87 -13.56 -12.42
C VAL A 74 14.81 -14.61 -13.52
N THR A 75 15.91 -15.34 -13.71
CA THR A 75 16.00 -16.39 -14.71
C THR A 75 15.21 -17.64 -14.29
N ALA A 76 14.82 -18.46 -15.28
CA ALA A 76 14.16 -19.74 -15.00
C ALA A 76 15.01 -20.68 -14.12
N GLY A 77 16.34 -20.61 -14.24
CA GLY A 77 17.26 -21.38 -13.39
C GLY A 77 17.21 -20.95 -11.94
N GLN A 78 17.20 -19.63 -11.68
CA GLN A 78 17.07 -19.06 -10.34
C GLN A 78 15.71 -19.38 -9.72
N TRP A 79 14.62 -19.30 -10.49
CA TRP A 79 13.31 -19.74 -10.00
C TRP A 79 13.34 -21.19 -9.55
N ARG A 80 13.93 -22.08 -10.35
CA ARG A 80 14.02 -23.50 -10.04
C ARG A 80 14.85 -23.77 -8.78
N SER A 81 16.00 -23.12 -8.62
CA SER A 81 16.82 -23.29 -7.42
C SER A 81 16.09 -22.78 -6.19
N THR A 82 15.54 -21.57 -6.22
CA THR A 82 14.85 -20.97 -5.09
C THR A 82 13.65 -21.78 -4.63
N ILE A 83 12.84 -22.30 -5.56
CA ILE A 83 11.70 -23.17 -5.21
C ILE A 83 12.17 -24.47 -4.57
N ARG A 84 13.21 -25.10 -5.14
CA ARG A 84 13.78 -26.34 -4.58
C ARG A 84 14.33 -26.10 -3.17
N ASP A 85 15.11 -25.05 -2.99
CA ASP A 85 15.75 -24.73 -1.70
C ASP A 85 14.68 -24.42 -0.64
N GLY A 86 13.64 -23.67 -1.02
CA GLY A 86 12.49 -23.42 -0.17
C GLY A 86 11.78 -24.71 0.28
N LEU A 87 11.59 -25.68 -0.62
CA LEU A 87 10.98 -26.97 -0.30
C LEU A 87 11.85 -27.89 0.57
N ILE A 88 13.18 -27.74 0.51
CA ILE A 88 14.10 -28.52 1.36
C ILE A 88 14.09 -28.00 2.80
N HIS A 89 13.92 -26.68 2.97
CA HIS A 89 14.00 -26.02 4.27
C HIS A 89 12.66 -25.86 5.00
N TRP A 90 11.54 -26.02 4.30
CA TRP A 90 10.19 -25.99 4.86
C TRP A 90 9.80 -27.35 5.46
#